data_AF-A0A915CZM2-F1
#
_entry.id   AF-A0A915CZM2-F1
#
_cell.length_a   1.000
_cell.length_b   1.000
_cell.length_c   1.000
_cell.angle_alpha   90.00
_cell.angle_beta   90.00
_cell.angle_gamma   90.00
#
_symmetry.space_group_name_H-M   'P 1'
#
loop_
_entity.id
_entity.type
_entity.pdbx_description
1 polymer ?
#
loop_
_entity_poly.entity_id
_entity_poly.type
_entity_poly.pdbx_seq_one_letter_code
_entity_poly.pdbx_strand_id
1 'polypeptide(L)'
;MLEMNTTGFELGVTGTRKATKNNSANIDLVVPFMTLLQVFFYLAWIKVGEEMLHPLGEGESDFESNYIIDRNLSYAMLMADSFAGKFPKQLPDCLLPLYSKKSAKNAGNEYVGSVSTINFDKKIAEIKRNQAQGDISKIHKSLMRRFSAPPSRSRPTHRVQGDF
;
A
#
# COMPACT_ATOMS: atom_id res chain seq x y z
N MET A 1 48.93 15.18 36.85
CA MET A 1 48.53 14.11 37.79
C MET A 1 47.05 14.32 38.05
N LEU A 2 46.21 13.50 37.42
CA LEU A 2 44.74 13.58 37.51
C LEU A 2 44.31 12.77 38.72
N GLU A 3 43.71 13.40 39.72
CA GLU A 3 43.03 12.68 40.80
C GLU A 3 41.54 12.57 40.49
N MET A 4 41.08 11.32 40.38
CA MET A 4 39.69 10.92 40.36
C MET A 4 39.12 10.99 41.77
N ASN A 5 38.10 11.82 42.00
CA ASN A 5 37.26 11.68 43.18
C ASN A 5 35.89 11.11 42.77
N THR A 6 35.83 9.78 42.90
CA THR A 6 34.62 9.01 43.14
C THR A 6 34.13 9.32 44.55
N THR A 7 32.86 9.68 44.73
CA THR A 7 31.98 9.28 45.85
C THR A 7 30.67 10.07 45.82
N GLY A 8 29.55 9.35 46.03
CA GLY A 8 28.36 9.90 46.70
C GLY A 8 27.13 10.20 45.86
N PHE A 9 26.36 9.17 45.49
CA PHE A 9 24.95 9.32 45.08
C PHE A 9 24.10 9.43 46.36
N GLU A 10 23.76 10.66 46.77
CA GLU A 10 22.97 10.91 47.99
C GLU A 10 21.47 10.64 47.77
N LEU A 11 20.95 9.69 48.55
CA LEU A 11 19.52 9.37 48.66
C LEU A 11 18.87 10.33 49.67
N GLY A 12 18.37 11.47 49.19
CA GLY A 12 17.66 12.45 50.01
C GLY A 12 16.21 12.05 50.31
N VAL A 13 15.97 11.50 51.50
CA VAL A 13 14.64 11.36 52.11
C VAL A 13 14.34 12.62 52.93
N THR A 14 13.27 13.35 52.57
CA THR A 14 12.28 14.04 53.42
C THR A 14 11.74 15.27 52.69
N GLY A 15 10.61 15.11 52.03
CA GLY A 15 9.82 16.22 51.50
C GLY A 15 8.38 16.10 51.99
N THR A 16 8.02 16.87 53.02
CA THR A 16 6.63 17.03 53.46
C THR A 16 5.85 17.80 52.39
N ARG A 17 5.02 17.10 51.60
CA ARG A 17 4.05 17.75 50.71
C ARG A 17 2.64 17.51 51.22
N LYS A 18 1.95 18.63 51.48
CA LYS A 18 0.52 18.68 51.83
C LYS A 18 -0.30 18.00 50.72
N ALA A 19 -1.19 17.09 51.12
CA ALA A 19 -2.12 16.42 50.23
C ALA A 19 -3.10 17.44 49.63
N THR A 20 -2.99 17.68 48.33
CA THR A 20 -4.05 18.29 47.53
C THR A 20 -4.81 17.14 46.90
N LYS A 21 -6.09 17.02 47.27
CA LYS A 21 -7.00 15.97 46.80
C LYS A 21 -7.54 16.39 45.44
N ASN A 22 -6.88 15.96 44.38
CA ASN A 22 -7.39 16.02 43.02
C ASN A 22 -7.71 14.59 42.59
N ASN A 23 -9.00 14.28 42.48
CA ASN A 23 -9.50 13.04 41.91
C ASN A 23 -9.17 13.02 40.41
N SER A 24 -7.99 12.55 40.05
CA SER A 24 -7.65 12.12 38.70
C SER A 24 -7.03 10.75 38.86
N ALA A 25 -7.70 9.72 38.37
CA ALA A 25 -7.39 8.31 38.60
C ALA A 25 -5.91 8.00 38.33
N ASN A 26 -5.10 8.03 39.39
CA ASN A 26 -3.72 7.62 39.35
C ASN A 26 -3.73 6.10 39.54
N ILE A 27 -4.02 5.40 38.45
CA ILE A 27 -4.04 3.94 38.41
C ILE A 27 -2.58 3.51 38.41
N ASP A 28 -2.03 3.28 39.60
CA ASP A 28 -0.69 2.73 39.80
C ASP A 28 -0.72 1.23 39.51
N LEU A 29 -0.52 0.88 38.24
CA LEU A 29 -0.40 -0.50 37.82
C LEU A 29 1.02 -0.98 38.13
N VAL A 30 1.13 -1.88 39.12
CA VAL A 30 2.38 -2.59 39.46
C VAL A 30 3.02 -3.26 38.23
N VAL A 31 2.20 -3.64 37.24
CA VAL A 31 2.63 -4.17 35.95
C VAL A 31 2.16 -3.25 34.82
N PRO A 32 3.07 -2.66 34.01
CA PRO A 32 2.71 -1.74 32.94
C PRO A 32 2.13 -2.50 31.72
N PHE A 33 0.85 -2.82 31.77
CA PHE A 33 0.15 -3.61 30.76
C PHE A 33 0.26 -3.02 29.33
N MET A 34 0.10 -1.71 29.19
CA MET A 34 0.18 -1.05 27.88
C MET A 34 1.58 -1.13 27.26
N THR A 35 2.62 -0.97 28.07
CA THR A 35 4.01 -1.08 27.61
C THR A 35 4.36 -2.52 27.27
N LEU A 36 3.84 -3.50 28.01
CA LEU A 36 4.03 -4.92 27.71
C LEU A 36 3.44 -5.29 26.35
N LEU A 37 2.23 -4.81 26.05
CA LEU A 37 1.56 -5.00 24.76
C LEU A 37 2.33 -4.32 23.60
N GLN A 38 2.88 -3.14 23.83
CA GLN A 38 3.77 -2.48 22.85
C GLN A 38 5.02 -3.33 22.57
N VAL A 39 5.69 -3.84 23.61
CA VAL A 39 6.87 -4.70 23.45
C VAL A 39 6.51 -6.00 22.73
N PHE A 40 5.37 -6.63 23.05
CA PHE A 40 4.91 -7.82 22.34
C PHE A 40 4.69 -7.58 20.86
N PHE A 41 4.06 -6.47 20.46
CA PHE A 41 3.86 -6.18 19.04
C PHE A 41 5.19 -5.97 18.29
N TYR A 42 6.14 -5.25 18.87
CA TYR A 42 7.44 -5.05 18.23
C TYR A 42 8.27 -6.33 18.14
N LEU A 43 8.33 -7.12 19.21
CA LEU A 43 9.04 -8.38 19.20
C LEU A 43 8.38 -9.41 18.29
N ALA A 44 7.05 -9.46 18.26
CA ALA A 44 6.30 -10.34 17.35
C ALA A 44 6.58 -9.98 15.89
N TRP A 45 6.58 -8.69 15.54
CA TRP A 45 6.86 -8.27 14.16
C TRP A 45 8.31 -8.60 13.75
N ILE A 46 9.27 -8.38 14.64
CA ILE A 46 10.67 -8.75 14.38
C ILE A 46 10.80 -10.28 14.27
N LYS A 47 10.10 -11.06 15.09
CA LYS A 47 10.16 -12.52 15.05
C LYS A 47 9.60 -13.09 13.75
N VAL A 48 8.50 -12.53 13.24
CA VAL A 48 8.00 -12.86 11.90
C VAL A 48 9.06 -12.54 10.85
N GLY A 49 9.75 -11.41 10.96
CA GLY A 49 10.85 -11.05 10.06
C GLY A 49 12.02 -12.03 10.11
N GLU A 50 12.37 -12.53 11.28
CA GLU A 50 13.43 -13.54 11.47
C GLU A 50 13.09 -14.85 10.76
N GLU A 51 11.87 -15.35 10.92
CA GLU A 51 11.40 -16.56 10.24
C GLU A 51 11.34 -16.38 8.71
N MET A 52 10.93 -15.20 8.22
CA MET A 52 10.89 -14.94 6.79
C MET A 52 12.27 -14.69 6.14
N LEU A 53 13.32 -14.44 6.95
CA LEU A 53 14.65 -14.14 6.42
C LEU A 53 15.37 -15.40 5.90
N HIS A 54 15.17 -16.55 6.55
CA HIS A 54 15.78 -17.83 6.17
C HIS A 54 14.72 -18.91 5.88
N PRO A 55 13.89 -18.74 4.84
CA PRO A 55 12.72 -19.61 4.58
C PRO A 55 13.07 -21.03 4.08
N LEU A 56 14.36 -21.38 4.01
CA LEU A 56 14.88 -22.68 3.56
C LEU A 56 15.58 -23.44 4.69
N GLY A 57 15.36 -23.04 5.94
CA GLY A 57 15.86 -23.75 7.10
C GLY A 57 15.09 -25.04 7.39
N GLU A 58 15.28 -25.54 8.61
CA GLU A 58 14.58 -26.72 9.16
C GLU A 58 13.44 -26.31 10.13
N GLY A 59 13.09 -25.02 10.18
CA GLY A 59 12.00 -24.53 11.00
C GLY A 59 10.65 -25.02 10.50
N GLU A 60 9.67 -25.12 11.40
CA GLU A 60 8.32 -25.60 11.06
C GLU A 60 7.56 -24.65 10.09
N SER A 61 7.97 -23.38 9.99
CA SER A 61 7.43 -22.40 9.07
C SER A 61 8.20 -22.30 7.73
N ASP A 62 9.31 -23.03 7.59
CA ASP A 62 10.13 -23.03 6.38
C ASP A 62 9.51 -23.86 5.26
N PHE A 63 9.99 -23.66 4.03
CA PHE A 63 9.56 -24.48 2.92
C PHE A 63 10.08 -25.91 3.05
N GLU A 64 9.19 -26.87 2.84
CA GLU A 64 9.47 -28.31 2.69
C GLU A 64 10.22 -28.59 1.37
N SER A 65 11.43 -28.06 1.26
CA SER A 65 12.24 -28.06 0.05
C SER A 65 12.64 -29.48 -0.36
N ASN A 66 12.95 -30.35 0.60
CA ASN A 66 13.23 -31.77 0.34
C ASN A 66 12.07 -32.46 -0.37
N TYR A 67 10.83 -32.25 0.10
CA TYR A 67 9.64 -32.77 -0.54
C TYR A 67 9.47 -32.23 -1.97
N ILE A 68 9.70 -30.93 -2.19
CA ILE A 68 9.60 -30.30 -3.50
C ILE A 68 10.64 -30.90 -4.47
N ILE A 69 11.87 -31.09 -4.02
CA ILE A 69 12.95 -31.67 -4.83
C ILE A 69 12.60 -33.10 -5.23
N ASP A 70 12.23 -33.95 -4.26
CA ASP A 70 11.88 -35.36 -4.52
C ASP A 70 10.69 -35.47 -5.46
N ARG A 71 9.66 -34.64 -5.25
CA ARG A 71 8.48 -34.57 -6.11
C ARG A 71 8.88 -34.19 -7.53
N ASN A 72 9.63 -33.11 -7.70
CA ASN A 72 10.01 -32.61 -9.02
C ASN A 72 10.88 -33.61 -9.77
N LEU A 73 11.86 -34.22 -9.11
CA LEU A 73 12.69 -35.25 -9.71
C LEU A 73 11.85 -36.46 -10.15
N SER A 74 10.95 -36.93 -9.29
CA SER A 74 10.07 -38.07 -9.58
C SER A 74 9.18 -37.79 -10.80
N TYR A 75 8.53 -36.62 -10.85
CA TYR A 75 7.69 -36.24 -11.99
C TYR A 75 8.51 -36.01 -13.26
N ALA A 76 9.69 -35.40 -13.17
CA ALA A 76 10.55 -35.17 -14.32
C ALA A 76 10.99 -36.49 -14.96
N MET A 77 11.41 -37.47 -14.14
CA MET A 77 11.78 -38.80 -14.62
C MET A 77 10.58 -39.55 -15.20
N LEU A 78 9.42 -39.49 -14.52
CA LEU A 78 8.19 -40.13 -15.01
C LEU A 78 7.72 -39.53 -16.35
N MET A 79 7.85 -38.23 -16.53
CA MET A 79 7.51 -37.53 -17.77
C MET A 79 8.47 -37.91 -18.91
N ALA A 80 9.77 -37.97 -18.63
CA ALA A 80 10.79 -38.29 -19.61
C ALA A 80 10.80 -39.77 -20.04
N ASP A 81 10.36 -40.69 -19.18
CA ASP A 81 10.34 -42.13 -19.46
C ASP A 81 8.92 -42.61 -19.79
N SER A 82 8.04 -42.63 -18.79
CA SER A 82 6.73 -43.26 -18.91
C SER A 82 5.76 -42.49 -19.81
N PHE A 83 5.85 -41.17 -19.92
CA PHE A 83 4.93 -40.36 -20.72
C PHE A 83 5.52 -39.82 -22.02
N ALA A 84 6.81 -40.07 -22.31
CA ALA A 84 7.44 -39.60 -23.54
C ALA A 84 6.75 -40.18 -24.78
N GLY A 85 6.21 -39.28 -25.61
CA GLY A 85 5.55 -39.65 -26.87
C GLY A 85 4.22 -40.40 -26.72
N LYS A 86 3.66 -40.50 -25.50
CA LYS A 86 2.36 -41.16 -25.26
C LYS A 86 1.26 -40.13 -25.18
N PHE A 87 0.22 -40.30 -26.01
CA PHE A 87 -0.96 -39.45 -26.03
C PHE A 87 -2.22 -40.29 -25.84
N PRO A 88 -3.25 -39.77 -25.14
CA PRO A 88 -4.54 -40.44 -25.09
C PRO A 88 -5.20 -40.47 -26.49
N LYS A 89 -6.15 -41.38 -26.68
CA LYS A 89 -6.95 -41.42 -27.92
C LYS A 89 -7.76 -40.14 -28.05
N GLN A 90 -7.71 -39.51 -29.22
CA GLN A 90 -8.47 -38.30 -29.51
C GLN A 90 -9.95 -38.67 -29.75
N LEU A 91 -10.83 -38.06 -28.96
CA LEU A 91 -12.29 -38.20 -29.03
C LEU A 91 -12.90 -36.79 -29.05
N PRO A 92 -14.11 -36.60 -29.63
CA PRO A 92 -14.79 -35.32 -29.54
C PRO A 92 -15.18 -35.00 -28.10
N ASP A 93 -14.94 -33.75 -27.69
CA ASP A 93 -15.22 -33.29 -26.33
C ASP A 93 -16.72 -33.11 -26.06
N CYS A 94 -17.15 -33.40 -24.84
CA CYS A 94 -18.46 -33.00 -24.33
C CYS A 94 -18.33 -31.67 -23.58
N LEU A 95 -18.65 -30.56 -24.26
CA LEU A 95 -18.42 -29.18 -23.80
C LEU A 95 -19.45 -28.65 -22.80
N LEU A 96 -20.07 -29.52 -22.00
CA LEU A 96 -21.04 -29.11 -20.98
C LEU A 96 -20.37 -29.09 -19.60
N PRO A 97 -19.88 -27.94 -19.10
CA PRO A 97 -19.39 -27.85 -17.74
C PRO A 97 -20.56 -28.02 -16.78
N LEU A 98 -20.66 -29.21 -16.17
CA LEU A 98 -21.66 -29.50 -15.17
C LEU A 98 -21.16 -29.01 -13.80
N TYR A 99 -21.95 -28.14 -13.18
CA TYR A 99 -21.69 -27.69 -11.81
C TYR A 99 -22.42 -28.57 -10.80
N SER A 100 -21.74 -28.91 -9.70
CA SER A 100 -22.40 -29.47 -8.52
C SER A 100 -23.49 -28.52 -8.01
N LYS A 101 -24.58 -29.04 -7.44
CA LYS A 101 -25.69 -28.24 -6.86
C LYS A 101 -25.21 -27.15 -5.89
N LYS A 102 -24.10 -27.37 -5.19
CA LYS A 102 -23.47 -26.38 -4.28
C LYS A 102 -22.80 -25.23 -5.06
N SER A 103 -22.08 -25.55 -6.13
CA SER A 103 -21.34 -24.60 -6.96
C SER A 103 -22.22 -23.87 -7.97
N ALA A 104 -23.31 -24.50 -8.41
CA ALA A 104 -24.29 -23.91 -9.34
C ALA A 104 -24.92 -22.61 -8.82
N LYS A 105 -24.96 -22.41 -7.50
CA LYS A 105 -25.42 -21.16 -6.88
C LYS A 105 -24.53 -19.96 -7.23
N ASN A 106 -23.26 -20.20 -7.55
CA ASN A 106 -22.29 -19.17 -7.93
C ASN A 106 -22.10 -19.07 -9.46
N ALA A 107 -22.82 -19.88 -10.24
CA ALA A 107 -22.75 -19.83 -11.69
C ALA A 107 -23.49 -18.58 -12.20
N GLY A 108 -22.87 -17.85 -13.12
CA GLY A 108 -23.49 -16.67 -13.78
C GLY A 108 -23.00 -15.30 -13.30
N ASN A 109 -22.07 -15.22 -12.35
CA ASN A 109 -21.40 -13.96 -11.99
C ASN A 109 -20.24 -13.64 -12.94
N GLU A 110 -20.54 -13.49 -14.22
CA GLU A 110 -19.54 -13.16 -15.22
C GLU A 110 -19.08 -11.70 -15.05
N TYR A 111 -17.77 -11.52 -14.93
CA TYR A 111 -17.18 -10.19 -14.87
C TYR A 111 -17.15 -9.58 -16.27
N VAL A 112 -18.16 -8.77 -16.60
CA VAL A 112 -18.28 -8.11 -17.92
C VAL A 112 -17.43 -6.83 -18.02
N GLY A 113 -16.79 -6.41 -16.93
CA GLY A 113 -15.97 -5.19 -16.84
C GLY A 113 -16.79 -3.91 -16.67
N SER A 114 -16.19 -2.88 -16.06
CA SER A 114 -16.88 -1.63 -15.66
C SER A 114 -17.38 -0.75 -16.82
N VAL A 115 -16.92 -1.02 -18.05
CA VAL A 115 -17.20 -0.21 -19.25
C VAL A 115 -18.24 -0.90 -20.17
N SER A 116 -18.60 -2.17 -19.91
CA SER A 116 -19.52 -2.95 -20.76
C SER A 116 -20.92 -2.37 -20.87
N THR A 117 -21.33 -1.52 -19.92
CA THR A 117 -22.65 -0.89 -19.89
C THR A 117 -22.71 0.45 -20.63
N ILE A 118 -21.57 0.97 -21.12
CA ILE A 118 -21.54 2.28 -21.77
C ILE A 118 -22.01 2.16 -23.22
N ASN A 119 -23.19 2.71 -23.49
CA ASN A 119 -23.64 2.98 -24.85
C ASN A 119 -23.03 4.32 -25.33
N PHE A 120 -22.06 4.24 -26.25
CA PHE A 120 -21.32 5.40 -26.76
C PHE A 120 -22.22 6.45 -27.40
N ASP A 121 -23.28 6.05 -28.12
CA ASP A 121 -24.17 6.98 -28.83
C ASP A 121 -24.95 7.87 -27.86
N LYS A 122 -25.46 7.28 -26.76
CA LYS A 122 -26.19 8.03 -25.73
C LYS A 122 -25.28 9.01 -24.99
N LYS A 123 -24.05 8.59 -24.67
CA LYS A 123 -23.10 9.41 -23.91
C LYS A 123 -22.50 10.54 -24.76
N ILE A 124 -22.27 10.31 -26.05
CA ILE A 124 -21.85 11.35 -27.00
C ILE A 124 -22.97 12.38 -27.20
N ALA A 125 -24.23 11.95 -27.30
CA ALA A 125 -25.37 12.87 -27.38
C ALA A 125 -25.52 13.72 -26.11
N GLU A 126 -25.29 13.14 -24.94
CA GLU A 126 -25.28 13.85 -23.65
C GLU A 126 -24.14 14.87 -23.55
N ILE A 127 -22.91 14.50 -23.93
CA ILE A 127 -21.76 15.41 -23.96
C ILE A 127 -22.00 16.57 -24.93
N LYS A 128 -22.53 16.30 -26.13
CA LYS A 128 -22.88 17.35 -27.10
C LYS A 128 -23.95 18.30 -26.57
N ARG A 129 -24.97 17.80 -25.83
CA ARG A 129 -25.96 18.66 -25.17
C ARG A 129 -25.33 19.51 -24.06
N ASN A 130 -24.50 18.92 -23.21
CA ASN A 130 -23.85 19.63 -22.11
C ASN A 130 -22.83 20.68 -22.60
N GLN A 131 -22.16 20.43 -23.73
CA GLN A 131 -21.29 21.41 -24.40
C GLN A 131 -22.06 22.52 -25.12
N ALA A 132 -23.28 22.26 -25.59
CA ALA A 132 -24.15 23.28 -26.16
C ALA A 132 -24.69 24.26 -25.09
N GLN A 133 -24.79 23.82 -23.83
CA GLN A 133 -25.20 24.65 -22.69
C GLN A 133 -24.05 25.40 -22.03
N GLY A 134 -22.83 24.87 -22.09
CA GLY A 134 -21.64 25.59 -21.64
C GLY A 134 -21.20 26.59 -22.71
N ASP A 135 -21.32 27.89 -22.45
CA ASP A 135 -20.73 28.93 -23.29
C ASP A 135 -19.19 28.76 -23.36
N ILE A 136 -18.69 27.95 -24.29
CA ILE A 136 -17.26 27.71 -24.54
C ILE A 136 -16.54 29.04 -24.82
N SER A 137 -17.26 30.03 -25.35
CA SER A 137 -16.80 31.40 -25.57
C SER A 137 -16.36 32.12 -24.29
N LYS A 138 -17.03 31.88 -23.15
CA LYS A 138 -16.68 32.45 -21.83
C LYS A 138 -15.44 31.77 -21.26
N ILE A 139 -15.32 30.46 -21.42
CA ILE A 139 -14.14 29.68 -21.00
C ILE A 139 -12.91 30.11 -21.81
N HIS A 140 -13.03 30.23 -23.13
CA HIS A 140 -11.96 30.67 -24.02
C HIS A 140 -11.49 32.12 -23.71
N LYS A 141 -12.41 33.07 -23.47
CA LYS A 141 -12.04 34.43 -23.02
C LYS A 141 -11.39 34.46 -21.64
N SER A 142 -11.78 33.56 -20.73
CA SER A 142 -11.17 33.46 -19.40
C SER A 142 -9.76 32.87 -19.48
N LEU A 143 -9.54 31.89 -20.36
CA LEU A 143 -8.22 31.32 -20.62
C LEU A 143 -7.29 32.35 -21.30
N MET A 144 -7.75 33.02 -22.35
CA MET A 144 -6.93 33.98 -23.09
C MET A 144 -6.49 35.18 -22.24
N ARG A 145 -7.31 35.62 -21.27
CA ARG A 145 -6.92 36.66 -20.30
C ARG A 145 -5.78 36.24 -19.38
N ARG A 146 -5.59 34.95 -19.12
CA ARG A 146 -4.50 34.44 -18.28
C ARG A 146 -3.16 34.37 -19.02
N PHE A 147 -3.19 34.28 -20.35
CA PHE A 147 -1.98 34.17 -21.19
C PHE A 147 -1.58 35.49 -21.88
N SER A 148 -2.39 36.54 -21.78
CA SER A 148 -2.00 37.87 -22.22
C SER A 148 -0.92 38.44 -21.30
N ALA A 149 0.32 38.48 -21.77
CA ALA A 149 1.42 39.14 -21.07
C ALA A 149 1.11 40.65 -20.88
N PRO A 150 1.45 41.25 -19.72
CA PRO A 150 1.30 42.69 -19.53
C PRO A 150 2.26 43.46 -20.47
N PRO A 151 1.89 44.67 -20.93
CA PRO A 151 2.73 45.45 -21.81
C PRO A 151 4.05 45.83 -21.10
N SER A 152 5.17 45.67 -21.81
CA SER A 152 6.50 45.97 -21.29
C SER A 152 6.64 47.47 -21.02
N ARG A 153 6.95 47.82 -19.77
CA ARG A 153 7.15 49.20 -19.32
C ARG A 153 8.45 49.72 -19.94
N SER A 154 8.38 50.64 -20.89
CA SER A 154 9.56 51.29 -21.47
C SER A 154 10.30 52.09 -20.37
N ARG A 155 11.57 51.74 -20.14
CA ARG A 155 12.46 52.39 -19.17
C ARG A 155 12.81 53.81 -19.67
N PRO A 156 12.68 54.88 -18.85
CA PRO A 156 13.04 56.22 -19.29
C PRO A 156 14.57 56.37 -19.32
N THR A 157 15.11 56.93 -20.39
CA THR A 157 16.52 57.30 -20.54
C THR A 157 16.76 58.67 -19.88
N HIS A 158 17.79 58.76 -19.03
CA HIS A 158 18.17 60.01 -18.35
C HIS A 158 18.93 60.89 -19.35
N ARG A 159 18.37 62.08 -19.64
CA ARG A 159 19.00 63.11 -20.49
C ARG A 159 20.13 63.77 -19.70
N VAL A 160 21.34 63.77 -20.27
CA VAL A 160 22.50 64.52 -19.77
C VAL A 160 22.27 65.99 -20.12
N GLN A 161 22.30 66.87 -19.11
CA GLN A 161 22.28 68.32 -19.25
C GLN A 161 23.72 68.77 -19.50
N GLY A 162 23.97 69.41 -20.64
CA GLY A 162 25.25 70.08 -20.91
C GLY A 162 25.18 71.53 -20.45
N ASP A 163 26.23 71.98 -19.76
CA ASP A 163 26.64 73.37 -19.68
C ASP A 163 28.19 73.40 -19.66
N PHE A 164 28.75 74.01 -20.72
CA PHE A 164 30.16 74.27 -21.08
C PHE A 164 31.04 73.10 -21.56
#